data_AF-A0A970B157-F1
#
_entry.id   AF-A0A970B157-F1
#
_cell.length_a   1.000
_cell.length_b   1.000
_cell.length_c   1.000
_cell.angle_alpha   90.00
_cell.angle_beta   90.00
_cell.angle_gamma   90.00
#
_symmetry.space_group_name_H-M   'P 1'
#
loop_
_entity.id
_entity.type
_entity.pdbx_description
1 polymer ?
#
loop_
_entity_poly.entity_id
_entity_poly.type
_entity_poly.pdbx_seq_one_letter_code
_entity_poly.pdbx_strand_id
1 'polypeptide(L)'
;MRSTLKKLIWSGRGILIAAPTAAAIVLLLRFSGALQFLEWGALDLFLRLAPTESVDPRIAIVAIDESDVRKQNWPLSDAIMAKLLTKIKQQQPRAISLDIARDLPVPEGQADLTKVFSTTPNLFGVEKLPDRDSSGKVASNERINPSPVLKRLNQVAAANLVFDDDAKVRRGLLSLENPDREVLLGLGLQMALVYLNAESNVANPDAVNPKRFEPNDGGYVRTDSGGHQLLINYRRNAQPFPIVSMAEVMEDRIAKDFMRDRIVFVGVTAISIKDTFITPLDVGSQTPGVIIHAHIASQLISGAMDGRTYIKTWPEPWEWLWIVTWTFLGAIPIWVWRHGSSTNKKQGILFS
;
A
#
# COMPACT_ATOMS: atom_id res chain seq x y z
N MET A 1 55.46 -13.80 11.74
CA MET A 1 54.20 -13.21 11.24
C MET A 1 53.66 -13.90 9.97
N ARG A 2 54.44 -14.03 8.89
CA ARG A 2 54.00 -14.71 7.64
C ARG A 2 53.63 -16.19 7.80
N SER A 3 54.30 -16.95 8.67
CA SER A 3 54.03 -18.38 8.90
C SER A 3 52.75 -18.64 9.72
N THR A 4 52.48 -17.80 10.72
CA THR A 4 51.27 -17.85 11.54
C THR A 4 50.04 -17.49 10.73
N LEU A 5 50.14 -16.46 9.88
CA LEU A 5 49.07 -16.05 8.96
C LEU A 5 48.78 -17.15 7.92
N LYS A 6 49.81 -17.80 7.36
CA LYS A 6 49.65 -18.94 6.45
C LYS A 6 48.93 -20.11 7.11
N LYS A 7 49.30 -20.50 8.35
CA LYS A 7 48.62 -21.58 9.08
C LYS A 7 47.15 -21.26 9.36
N LEU A 8 46.84 -20.03 9.77
CA LEU A 8 45.48 -19.56 10.04
C LEU A 8 44.59 -19.60 8.78
N ILE A 9 45.12 -19.12 7.64
CA ILE A 9 44.44 -19.18 6.34
C ILE A 9 44.23 -20.64 5.90
N TRP A 10 45.23 -21.51 6.11
CA TRP A 10 45.13 -22.93 5.73
C TRP A 10 44.14 -23.72 6.58
N SER A 11 44.00 -23.41 7.87
CA SER A 11 42.96 -23.99 8.73
C SER A 11 41.56 -23.47 8.37
N GLY A 12 41.44 -22.19 8.01
CA GLY A 12 40.17 -21.53 7.66
C GLY A 12 39.69 -21.74 6.22
N ARG A 13 40.45 -22.43 5.36
CA ARG A 13 40.15 -22.57 3.92
C ARG A 13 38.75 -23.11 3.61
N GLY A 14 38.19 -23.94 4.48
CA GLY A 14 36.82 -24.44 4.33
C GLY A 14 35.78 -23.32 4.41
N ILE A 15 35.97 -22.35 5.31
CA ILE A 15 35.11 -21.16 5.43
C ILE A 15 35.30 -20.25 4.22
N LEU A 16 36.57 -20.03 3.81
CA LEU A 16 36.93 -19.16 2.68
C LEU A 16 36.41 -19.67 1.33
N ILE A 17 36.01 -20.94 1.23
CA ILE A 17 35.33 -21.50 0.05
C ILE A 17 33.82 -21.54 0.30
N ALA A 18 33.38 -22.14 1.41
CA ALA A 18 31.96 -22.39 1.65
C ALA A 18 31.14 -21.09 1.79
N ALA A 19 31.64 -20.08 2.52
CA ALA A 19 30.88 -18.85 2.74
C ALA A 19 30.72 -18.00 1.46
N PRO A 20 31.77 -17.78 0.63
CA PRO A 20 31.60 -17.14 -0.67
C PRO A 20 30.74 -17.94 -1.64
N THR A 21 30.86 -19.27 -1.68
CA THR A 21 29.99 -20.11 -2.52
C THR A 21 28.53 -19.98 -2.09
N ALA A 22 28.24 -20.06 -0.79
CA ALA A 22 26.89 -19.87 -0.28
C ALA A 22 26.35 -18.46 -0.57
N ALA A 23 27.15 -17.42 -0.38
CA ALA A 23 26.77 -16.04 -0.72
C ALA A 23 26.47 -15.89 -2.21
N ALA A 24 27.31 -16.45 -3.08
CA ALA A 24 27.10 -16.42 -4.52
C ALA A 24 25.80 -17.13 -4.92
N ILE A 25 25.50 -18.30 -4.32
CA ILE A 25 24.24 -19.01 -4.55
C ILE A 25 23.04 -18.17 -4.11
N VAL A 26 23.07 -17.59 -2.90
CA VAL A 26 21.97 -16.75 -2.39
C VAL A 26 21.77 -15.52 -3.28
N LEU A 27 22.85 -14.85 -3.67
CA LEU A 27 22.79 -13.70 -4.59
C LEU A 27 22.22 -14.11 -5.95
N LEU A 28 22.63 -15.23 -6.52
CA LEU A 28 22.09 -15.74 -7.79
C LEU A 28 20.59 -16.06 -7.69
N LEU A 29 20.15 -16.71 -6.60
CA LEU A 29 18.74 -16.99 -6.34
C LEU A 29 17.93 -15.71 -6.16
N ARG A 30 18.51 -14.69 -5.54
CA ARG A 30 17.89 -13.38 -5.39
C ARG A 30 17.77 -12.65 -6.72
N PHE A 31 18.86 -12.55 -7.49
CA PHE A 31 18.83 -11.92 -8.81
C PHE A 31 17.89 -12.61 -9.81
N SER A 32 17.66 -13.92 -9.67
CA SER A 32 16.68 -14.62 -10.50
C SER A 32 15.22 -14.37 -10.08
N GLY A 33 14.98 -13.84 -8.89
CA GLY A 33 13.64 -13.68 -8.30
C GLY A 33 13.11 -14.94 -7.63
N ALA A 34 13.91 -16.01 -7.51
CA ALA A 34 13.47 -17.27 -6.91
C ALA A 34 13.10 -17.16 -5.42
N LEU A 35 13.61 -16.13 -4.73
CA LEU A 35 13.32 -15.85 -3.33
C LEU A 35 12.19 -14.81 -3.13
N GLN A 36 11.76 -14.13 -4.20
CA GLN A 36 10.85 -12.98 -4.13
C GLN A 36 9.54 -13.30 -3.39
N PHE A 37 8.93 -14.45 -3.67
CA PHE A 37 7.70 -14.87 -2.98
C PHE A 37 7.90 -15.08 -1.46
N LEU A 38 9.07 -15.59 -1.04
CA LEU A 38 9.40 -15.76 0.38
C LEU A 38 9.69 -14.41 1.05
N GLU A 39 10.39 -13.52 0.35
CA GLU A 39 10.69 -12.16 0.84
C GLU A 39 9.41 -11.33 0.99
N TRP A 40 8.48 -11.41 0.05
CA TRP A 40 7.13 -10.83 0.18
C TRP A 40 6.34 -11.45 1.33
N GLY A 41 6.41 -12.77 1.51
CA GLY A 41 5.79 -13.44 2.65
C GLY A 41 6.36 -12.97 4.00
N ALA A 42 7.67 -12.70 4.06
CA ALA A 42 8.32 -12.13 5.23
C ALA A 42 7.89 -10.67 5.48
N LEU A 43 7.76 -9.85 4.43
CA LEU A 43 7.20 -8.50 4.53
C LEU A 43 5.76 -8.53 5.08
N ASP A 44 4.92 -9.41 4.54
CA ASP A 44 3.54 -9.58 5.01
C ASP A 44 3.50 -10.01 6.48
N LEU A 45 4.42 -10.90 6.89
CA LEU A 45 4.55 -11.30 8.28
C LEU A 45 4.98 -10.12 9.16
N PHE A 46 5.94 -9.31 8.74
CA PHE A 46 6.36 -8.12 9.50
C PHE A 46 5.25 -7.10 9.67
N LEU A 47 4.44 -6.85 8.63
CA LEU A 47 3.27 -5.99 8.73
C LEU A 47 2.23 -6.54 9.72
N ARG A 48 2.02 -7.86 9.73
CA ARG A 48 1.12 -8.54 10.68
C ARG A 48 1.64 -8.59 12.11
N LEU A 49 2.97 -8.57 12.29
CA LEU A 49 3.63 -8.55 13.60
C LEU A 49 3.89 -7.13 14.12
N ALA A 50 3.68 -6.10 13.29
CA ALA A 50 3.87 -4.72 13.70
C ALA A 50 3.00 -4.36 14.93
N PRO A 51 3.42 -3.40 15.76
CA PRO A 51 2.57 -2.89 16.84
C PRO A 51 1.22 -2.40 16.30
N THR A 52 0.16 -2.62 17.07
CA THR A 52 -1.15 -2.05 16.74
C THR A 52 -1.10 -0.53 16.86
N GLU A 53 -1.68 0.14 15.88
CA GLU A 53 -1.72 1.60 15.82
C GLU A 53 -3.10 2.12 16.19
N SER A 54 -3.14 3.36 16.71
CA SER A 54 -4.41 4.03 16.96
C SER A 54 -5.20 4.25 15.67
N VAL A 55 -6.52 4.30 15.83
CA VAL A 55 -7.44 4.76 14.78
C VAL A 55 -7.01 6.14 14.30
N ASP A 56 -7.03 6.39 12.99
CA ASP A 56 -6.78 7.72 12.44
C ASP A 56 -8.07 8.54 12.42
N PRO A 57 -8.24 9.53 13.32
CA PRO A 57 -9.49 10.27 13.43
C PRO A 57 -9.68 11.29 12.30
N ARG A 58 -8.65 11.57 11.48
CA ARG A 58 -8.70 12.55 10.38
C ARG A 58 -9.45 12.02 9.17
N ILE A 59 -9.69 10.72 9.12
CA ILE A 59 -10.37 10.03 8.04
C ILE A 59 -11.68 9.46 8.57
N ALA A 60 -12.71 9.45 7.74
CA ALA A 60 -13.95 8.72 7.96
C ALA A 60 -14.36 8.02 6.67
N ILE A 61 -15.02 6.88 6.79
CA ILE A 61 -15.51 6.09 5.66
C ILE A 61 -17.02 6.02 5.74
N VAL A 62 -17.68 6.39 4.65
CA VAL A 62 -19.10 6.13 4.40
C VAL A 62 -19.17 4.90 3.50
N ALA A 63 -19.45 3.77 4.13
CA ALA A 63 -19.50 2.46 3.50
C ALA A 63 -20.87 2.24 2.85
N ILE A 64 -20.89 1.92 1.56
CA ILE A 64 -22.09 1.35 0.92
C ILE A 64 -21.99 -0.16 1.06
N ASP A 65 -22.76 -0.72 1.99
CA ASP A 65 -22.67 -2.11 2.39
C ASP A 65 -23.70 -3.01 1.68
N GLU A 66 -23.68 -4.30 1.99
CA GLU A 66 -24.61 -5.27 1.39
C GLU A 66 -26.08 -4.98 1.75
N SER A 67 -26.35 -4.34 2.88
CA SER A 67 -27.71 -3.92 3.25
C SER A 67 -28.19 -2.77 2.37
N ASP A 68 -27.30 -1.84 2.04
CA ASP A 68 -27.57 -0.73 1.11
C ASP A 68 -27.82 -1.25 -0.31
N VAL A 69 -26.96 -2.13 -0.81
CA VAL A 69 -27.07 -2.75 -2.15
C VAL A 69 -28.29 -3.65 -2.29
N ARG A 70 -28.77 -4.28 -1.21
CA ARG A 70 -30.02 -5.05 -1.25
C ARG A 70 -31.27 -4.18 -1.24
N LYS A 71 -31.22 -3.02 -0.58
CA LYS A 71 -32.36 -2.10 -0.48
C LYS A 71 -32.48 -1.19 -1.69
N GLN A 72 -31.36 -0.87 -2.33
CA GLN A 72 -31.26 0.03 -3.47
C GLN A 72 -30.80 -0.73 -4.70
N ASN A 73 -31.34 -0.44 -5.88
CA ASN A 73 -30.77 -0.99 -7.11
C ASN A 73 -29.33 -0.50 -7.29
N TRP A 74 -28.42 -1.39 -7.68
CA TRP A 74 -27.05 -1.05 -8.07
C TRP A 74 -26.93 -0.95 -9.59
N PRO A 75 -26.29 0.08 -10.16
CA PRO A 75 -25.66 1.21 -9.48
C PRO A 75 -26.66 2.18 -8.83
N LEU A 76 -26.25 2.87 -7.76
CA LEU A 76 -27.09 3.87 -7.08
C LEU A 76 -27.46 5.03 -8.00
N SER A 77 -28.74 5.44 -7.97
CA SER A 77 -29.23 6.58 -8.76
C SER A 77 -28.57 7.90 -8.38
N ASP A 78 -28.56 8.83 -9.32
CA ASP A 78 -28.02 10.19 -9.14
C ASP A 78 -28.72 10.91 -7.99
N ALA A 79 -30.03 10.69 -7.81
CA ALA A 79 -30.82 11.26 -6.73
C ALA A 79 -30.34 10.79 -5.35
N ILE A 80 -30.08 9.48 -5.19
CA ILE A 80 -29.57 8.91 -3.93
C ILE A 80 -28.17 9.46 -3.66
N MET A 81 -27.32 9.47 -4.68
CA MET A 81 -25.95 9.97 -4.55
C MET A 81 -25.93 11.47 -4.20
N ALA A 82 -26.76 12.28 -4.86
CA ALA A 82 -26.88 13.71 -4.59
C ALA A 82 -27.34 13.96 -3.14
N LYS A 83 -28.33 13.19 -2.66
CA LYS A 83 -28.82 13.29 -1.28
C LYS A 83 -27.75 12.90 -0.26
N LEU A 84 -27.03 11.80 -0.50
CA LEU A 84 -25.92 11.35 0.35
C LEU A 84 -24.83 12.43 0.44
N LEU A 85 -24.32 12.87 -0.69
CA LEU A 85 -23.26 13.88 -0.76
C LEU A 85 -23.70 15.22 -0.17
N THR A 86 -24.97 15.60 -0.31
CA THR A 86 -25.52 16.80 0.33
C THR A 86 -25.48 16.68 1.85
N LYS A 87 -25.86 15.53 2.42
CA LYS A 87 -25.78 15.28 3.87
C LYS A 87 -24.34 15.28 4.38
N ILE A 88 -23.43 14.65 3.65
CA ILE A 88 -21.99 14.67 3.97
C ILE A 88 -21.47 16.10 3.98
N LYS A 89 -21.75 16.87 2.92
CA LYS A 89 -21.35 18.27 2.78
C LYS A 89 -21.85 19.16 3.93
N GLN A 90 -23.06 18.92 4.46
CA GLN A 90 -23.62 19.71 5.57
C GLN A 90 -22.78 19.64 6.85
N GLN A 91 -22.03 18.55 7.07
CA GLN A 91 -21.14 18.42 8.23
C GLN A 91 -19.79 19.12 8.03
N GLN A 92 -19.56 19.77 6.89
CA GLN A 92 -18.33 20.50 6.55
C GLN A 92 -17.06 19.63 6.68
N PRO A 93 -16.97 18.53 5.91
CA PRO A 93 -15.74 17.77 5.82
C PRO A 93 -14.65 18.60 5.15
N ARG A 94 -13.39 18.27 5.46
CA ARG A 94 -12.23 18.90 4.85
C ARG A 94 -12.05 18.47 3.40
N ALA A 95 -12.28 17.18 3.11
CA ALA A 95 -12.30 16.63 1.75
C ALA A 95 -13.34 15.53 1.62
N ILE A 96 -13.86 15.32 0.42
CA ILE A 96 -14.78 14.23 0.11
C ILE A 96 -14.21 13.45 -1.08
N SER A 97 -13.96 12.16 -0.90
CA SER A 97 -13.64 11.23 -1.98
C SER A 97 -14.90 10.46 -2.34
N LEU A 98 -15.22 10.42 -3.63
CA LEU A 98 -16.24 9.55 -4.20
C LEU A 98 -15.55 8.44 -5.00
N ASP A 99 -15.24 7.34 -4.31
CA ASP A 99 -14.63 6.13 -4.89
C ASP A 99 -15.70 5.23 -5.53
N ILE A 100 -16.48 5.84 -6.42
CA ILE A 100 -17.54 5.21 -7.20
C ILE A 100 -17.50 5.90 -8.55
N ALA A 101 -17.27 5.15 -9.62
CA ALA A 101 -17.17 5.72 -10.95
C ALA A 101 -18.52 6.29 -11.41
N ARG A 102 -18.48 7.48 -12.01
CA ARG A 102 -19.66 8.25 -12.45
C ARG A 102 -19.53 8.68 -13.91
N ASP A 103 -19.10 7.76 -14.78
CA ASP A 103 -18.96 7.97 -16.23
C ASP A 103 -20.29 8.36 -16.88
N LEU A 104 -21.32 7.54 -16.63
CA LEU A 104 -22.65 7.71 -17.19
C LEU A 104 -23.67 8.14 -16.11
N PRO A 105 -24.70 8.92 -16.48
CA PRO A 105 -25.82 9.21 -15.59
C PRO A 105 -26.58 7.94 -15.21
N VAL A 106 -27.06 7.88 -13.96
CA VAL A 106 -27.90 6.80 -13.43
C VAL A 106 -29.26 7.39 -13.00
N PRO A 107 -30.28 7.33 -13.86
CA PRO A 107 -31.57 7.95 -13.56
C PRO A 107 -32.20 7.47 -12.25
N GLU A 108 -32.94 8.29 -11.52
CA GLU A 108 -33.23 9.73 -11.73
C GLU A 108 -32.27 10.63 -10.93
N GLY A 109 -32.29 11.95 -11.14
CA GLY A 109 -31.62 12.94 -10.26
C GLY A 109 -30.30 13.55 -10.77
N GLN A 110 -30.01 13.42 -12.07
CA GLN A 110 -28.76 13.92 -12.66
C GLN A 110 -28.52 15.43 -12.43
N ALA A 111 -29.59 16.23 -12.48
CA ALA A 111 -29.51 17.67 -12.25
C ALA A 111 -29.06 18.00 -10.82
N ASP A 112 -29.60 17.29 -9.81
CA ASP A 112 -29.24 17.47 -8.41
C ASP A 112 -27.80 17.05 -8.15
N LEU A 113 -27.38 15.91 -8.69
CA LEU A 113 -26.00 15.46 -8.53
C LEU A 113 -25.00 16.42 -9.19
N THR A 114 -25.30 16.90 -10.39
CA THR A 114 -24.48 17.91 -11.09
C THR A 114 -24.37 19.21 -10.28
N LYS A 115 -25.46 19.63 -9.63
CA LYS A 115 -25.46 20.79 -8.73
C LYS A 115 -24.60 20.54 -7.49
N VAL A 116 -24.66 19.36 -6.90
CA VAL A 116 -23.81 19.00 -5.76
C VAL A 116 -22.33 19.02 -6.18
N PHE A 117 -21.96 18.42 -7.30
CA PHE A 117 -20.59 18.47 -7.82
C PHE A 117 -20.11 19.90 -8.05
N SER A 118 -20.91 20.72 -8.73
CA SER A 118 -20.54 22.10 -9.07
C SER A 118 -20.43 23.04 -7.86
N THR A 119 -21.06 22.69 -6.73
CA THR A 119 -21.07 23.54 -5.52
C THR A 119 -20.15 23.02 -4.42
N THR A 120 -19.40 21.95 -4.66
CA THR A 120 -18.60 21.26 -3.63
C THR A 120 -17.15 21.15 -4.10
N PRO A 121 -16.32 22.21 -3.90
CA PRO A 121 -14.98 22.29 -4.49
C PRO A 121 -13.99 21.29 -3.89
N ASN A 122 -14.28 20.74 -2.72
CA ASN A 122 -13.47 19.75 -2.02
C ASN A 122 -13.94 18.31 -2.24
N LEU A 123 -14.82 18.07 -3.22
CA LEU A 123 -15.28 16.73 -3.62
C LEU A 123 -14.51 16.25 -4.84
N PHE A 124 -13.91 15.08 -4.77
CA PHE A 124 -13.18 14.46 -5.88
C PHE A 124 -13.82 13.13 -6.25
N GLY A 125 -14.07 12.94 -7.54
CA GLY A 125 -14.47 11.66 -8.09
C GLY A 125 -13.29 10.88 -8.65
N VAL A 126 -13.57 9.72 -9.20
CA VAL A 126 -12.54 8.81 -9.71
C VAL A 126 -12.58 8.62 -11.22
N GLU A 127 -11.40 8.46 -11.81
CA GLU A 127 -11.17 7.84 -13.11
C GLU A 127 -10.46 6.51 -12.86
N LYS A 128 -10.83 5.47 -13.62
CA LYS A 128 -10.15 4.18 -13.60
C LYS A 128 -9.43 4.01 -14.93
N LEU A 129 -8.10 3.94 -14.88
CA LEU A 129 -7.27 3.60 -16.02
C LEU A 129 -6.99 2.09 -16.06
N PRO A 130 -6.48 1.54 -17.17
CA PRO A 130 -6.04 0.15 -17.23
C PRO A 130 -5.02 -0.18 -16.14
N ASP A 131 -5.24 -1.28 -15.42
CA ASP A 131 -4.30 -1.75 -14.39
C ASP A 131 -3.12 -2.49 -15.03
N ARG A 132 -1.96 -2.40 -14.39
CA ARG A 132 -0.75 -3.12 -14.81
C ARG A 132 -0.35 -4.17 -13.79
N ASP A 133 0.17 -5.29 -14.28
CA ASP A 133 0.79 -6.32 -13.45
C ASP A 133 2.21 -5.90 -13.02
N SER A 134 2.85 -6.76 -12.23
CA SER A 134 4.22 -6.52 -11.73
C SER A 134 5.27 -6.46 -12.85
N SER A 135 4.96 -6.92 -14.07
CA SER A 135 5.83 -6.88 -15.24
C SER A 135 5.56 -5.66 -16.14
N GLY A 136 4.60 -4.82 -15.77
CA GLY A 136 4.20 -3.62 -16.52
C GLY A 136 3.26 -3.93 -17.69
N LYS A 137 2.81 -5.17 -17.83
CA LYS A 137 1.80 -5.56 -18.82
C LYS A 137 0.42 -5.21 -18.31
N VAL A 138 -0.52 -5.00 -19.23
CA VAL A 138 -1.90 -4.68 -18.85
C VAL A 138 -2.56 -5.90 -18.20
N ALA A 139 -2.85 -5.78 -16.90
CA ALA A 139 -3.56 -6.78 -16.11
C ALA A 139 -5.08 -6.68 -16.33
N SER A 140 -5.58 -5.45 -16.52
CA SER A 140 -6.97 -5.17 -16.89
C SER A 140 -7.01 -4.03 -17.91
N ASN A 141 -7.69 -4.26 -19.02
CA ASN A 141 -7.93 -3.21 -20.03
C ASN A 141 -9.14 -2.33 -19.67
N GLU A 142 -9.77 -2.57 -18.51
CA GLU A 142 -10.94 -1.80 -18.10
C GLU A 142 -10.56 -0.34 -17.86
N ARG A 143 -11.26 0.55 -18.56
CA ARG A 143 -11.19 1.99 -18.36
C ARG A 143 -12.60 2.47 -18.03
N ILE A 144 -12.71 3.30 -17.01
CA ILE A 144 -13.95 3.96 -16.65
C ILE A 144 -13.67 5.45 -16.59
N ASN A 145 -14.34 6.25 -17.43
CA ASN A 145 -14.11 7.68 -17.46
C ASN A 145 -14.70 8.34 -16.20
N PRO A 146 -14.15 9.48 -15.78
CA PRO A 146 -14.72 10.22 -14.67
C PRO A 146 -16.01 10.93 -15.08
N SER A 147 -16.73 11.46 -14.09
CA SER A 147 -17.83 12.38 -14.38
C SER A 147 -17.36 13.57 -15.24
N PRO A 148 -18.03 13.89 -16.36
CA PRO A 148 -17.67 15.05 -17.18
C PRO A 148 -17.72 16.38 -16.41
N VAL A 149 -18.56 16.46 -15.37
CA VAL A 149 -18.66 17.65 -14.51
C VAL A 149 -17.41 17.77 -13.65
N LEU A 150 -17.03 16.69 -12.95
CA LEU A 150 -15.84 16.69 -12.08
C LEU A 150 -14.55 16.85 -12.89
N LYS A 151 -14.47 16.27 -14.09
CA LYS A 151 -13.32 16.46 -14.99
C LYS A 151 -13.13 17.93 -15.35
N ARG A 152 -14.20 18.66 -15.71
CA ARG A 152 -14.12 20.10 -16.00
C ARG A 152 -13.71 20.96 -14.80
N LEU A 153 -13.97 20.47 -13.58
CA LEU A 153 -13.61 21.15 -12.34
C LEU A 153 -12.20 20.77 -11.83
N ASN A 154 -11.46 19.92 -12.56
CA ASN A 154 -10.19 19.33 -12.10
C ASN A 154 -10.33 18.60 -10.75
N GLN A 155 -11.48 17.98 -10.53
CA GLN A 155 -11.87 17.27 -9.30
C GLN A 155 -11.89 15.76 -9.52
N VAL A 156 -10.84 15.23 -10.16
CA VAL A 156 -10.71 13.81 -10.52
C VAL A 156 -9.38 13.27 -10.03
N ALA A 157 -9.40 12.06 -9.46
CA ALA A 157 -8.22 11.30 -9.09
C ALA A 157 -8.29 9.87 -9.65
N ALA A 158 -7.15 9.18 -9.71
CA ALA A 158 -7.11 7.79 -10.15
C ALA A 158 -7.48 6.83 -9.02
N ALA A 159 -8.41 5.90 -9.29
CA ALA A 159 -8.72 4.78 -8.40
C ALA A 159 -7.85 3.53 -8.67
N ASN A 160 -6.76 3.68 -9.41
CA ASN A 160 -5.87 2.57 -9.76
C ASN A 160 -5.16 2.00 -8.54
N LEU A 161 -5.03 0.67 -8.54
CA LEU A 161 -4.24 -0.09 -7.57
C LEU A 161 -3.17 -0.86 -8.32
N VAL A 162 -2.10 -1.23 -7.62
CA VAL A 162 -1.00 -2.00 -8.17
C VAL A 162 -0.98 -3.37 -7.50
N PHE A 163 -0.92 -4.41 -8.33
CA PHE A 163 -0.95 -5.80 -7.90
C PHE A 163 0.42 -6.44 -8.06
N ASP A 164 0.85 -7.16 -7.02
CA ASP A 164 1.97 -8.08 -7.15
C ASP A 164 1.51 -9.41 -7.75
N ASP A 165 2.44 -10.27 -8.15
CA ASP A 165 2.12 -11.54 -8.85
C ASP A 165 1.30 -12.52 -8.00
N ASP A 166 1.29 -12.36 -6.67
CA ASP A 166 0.42 -13.10 -5.75
C ASP A 166 -0.92 -12.40 -5.48
N ALA A 167 -1.29 -11.45 -6.34
CA ALA A 167 -2.51 -10.64 -6.32
C ALA A 167 -2.66 -9.72 -5.09
N LYS A 168 -1.64 -9.59 -4.23
CA LYS A 168 -1.72 -8.68 -3.10
C LYS A 168 -1.38 -7.24 -3.49
N VAL A 169 -2.06 -6.30 -2.84
CA VAL A 169 -1.80 -4.87 -2.96
C VAL A 169 -0.81 -4.46 -1.88
N ARG A 170 0.49 -4.53 -2.18
CA ARG A 170 1.56 -4.03 -1.29
C ARG A 170 2.00 -2.62 -1.64
N ARG A 171 1.73 -2.20 -2.87
CA ARG A 171 2.19 -0.95 -3.46
C ARG A 171 1.02 0.00 -3.69
N GLY A 172 1.22 1.26 -3.35
CA GLY A 172 0.26 2.33 -3.59
C GLY A 172 0.74 3.19 -4.75
N LEU A 173 -0.18 3.62 -5.60
CA LEU A 173 0.10 4.49 -6.75
C LEU A 173 -0.27 5.93 -6.40
N LEU A 174 0.73 6.80 -6.29
CA LEU A 174 0.58 8.22 -5.99
C LEU A 174 0.27 9.04 -7.23
N SER A 175 0.80 8.66 -8.39
CA SER A 175 0.49 9.30 -9.66
C SER A 175 0.76 8.37 -10.84
N LEU A 176 0.08 8.60 -11.94
CA LEU A 176 0.29 7.92 -13.21
C LEU A 176 -0.09 8.84 -14.37
N GLU A 177 0.43 8.53 -15.54
CA GLU A 177 0.04 9.23 -16.77
C GLU A 177 -1.17 8.56 -17.39
N ASN A 178 -2.18 9.36 -17.75
CA ASN A 178 -3.30 8.90 -18.56
C ASN A 178 -2.87 8.75 -20.05
N PRO A 179 -3.71 8.18 -20.93
CA PRO A 179 -3.39 8.06 -22.35
C PRO A 179 -3.13 9.40 -23.06
N ASP A 180 -3.63 10.50 -22.50
CA ASP A 180 -3.45 11.86 -22.99
C ASP A 180 -2.13 12.50 -22.49
N ARG A 181 -1.28 11.72 -21.77
CA ARG A 181 -0.02 12.13 -21.11
C ARG A 181 -0.20 13.17 -20.00
N GLU A 182 -1.39 13.27 -19.45
CA GLU A 182 -1.65 14.08 -18.27
C GLU A 182 -1.31 13.26 -17.03
N VAL A 183 -0.62 13.89 -16.07
CA VAL A 183 -0.34 13.27 -14.77
C VAL A 183 -1.60 13.34 -13.93
N LEU A 184 -2.18 12.17 -13.65
CA LEU A 184 -3.29 12.01 -12.74
C LEU A 184 -2.77 11.57 -11.36
N LEU A 185 -3.23 12.23 -10.30
CA LEU A 185 -2.88 11.83 -8.93
C LEU A 185 -3.75 10.65 -8.49
N GLY A 186 -3.16 9.70 -7.78
CA GLY A 186 -3.88 8.63 -7.11
C GLY A 186 -4.78 9.19 -6.01
N LEU A 187 -5.94 8.55 -5.81
CA LEU A 187 -6.98 9.03 -4.90
C LEU A 187 -6.46 9.29 -3.48
N GLY A 188 -5.63 8.39 -2.95
CA GLY A 188 -5.00 8.56 -1.65
C GLY A 188 -4.11 9.82 -1.55
N LEU A 189 -3.29 10.09 -2.59
CA LEU A 189 -2.46 11.30 -2.63
C LEU A 189 -3.33 12.56 -2.77
N GLN A 190 -4.31 12.54 -3.69
CA GLN A 190 -5.19 13.68 -3.91
C GLN A 190 -5.88 14.11 -2.61
N MET A 191 -6.42 13.15 -1.85
CA MET A 191 -7.09 13.44 -0.57
C MET A 191 -6.12 13.93 0.50
N ALA A 192 -4.91 13.38 0.57
CA ALA A 192 -3.88 13.86 1.48
C ALA A 192 -3.49 15.32 1.18
N LEU A 193 -3.31 15.68 -0.09
CA LEU A 193 -2.98 17.04 -0.50
C LEU A 193 -4.09 18.04 -0.17
N VAL A 194 -5.36 17.70 -0.44
CA VAL A 194 -6.50 18.57 -0.10
C VAL A 194 -6.56 18.80 1.41
N TYR A 195 -6.36 17.76 2.21
CA TYR A 195 -6.35 17.87 3.67
C TYR A 195 -5.21 18.75 4.19
N LEU A 196 -3.99 18.52 3.70
CA LEU A 196 -2.78 19.21 4.16
C LEU A 196 -2.71 20.66 3.68
N ASN A 197 -3.26 20.99 2.50
CA ASN A 197 -3.32 22.35 2.00
C ASN A 197 -4.23 23.27 2.84
N ALA A 198 -5.18 22.69 3.57
CA ALA A 198 -6.00 23.40 4.53
C ALA A 198 -5.37 23.48 5.93
N GLU A 199 -4.20 22.85 6.13
CA GLU A 199 -3.52 22.82 7.42
C GLU A 199 -2.48 23.94 7.53
N SER A 200 -2.43 24.59 8.69
CA SER A 200 -1.53 25.73 8.92
C SER A 200 -0.13 25.29 9.35
N ASN A 201 -0.03 24.14 10.02
CA ASN A 201 1.20 23.65 10.65
C ASN A 201 1.51 22.22 10.19
N VAL A 202 2.04 22.09 8.97
CA VAL A 202 2.55 20.82 8.45
C VAL A 202 4.02 20.66 8.88
N ALA A 203 4.31 19.65 9.70
CA ALA A 203 5.65 19.45 10.26
C ALA A 203 6.68 19.04 9.21
N ASN A 204 6.29 18.20 8.25
CA ASN A 204 7.14 17.75 7.15
C ASN A 204 6.35 17.73 5.82
N PRO A 205 6.29 18.87 5.10
CA PRO A 205 5.59 18.95 3.82
C PRO A 205 6.11 17.95 2.77
N ASP A 206 7.39 17.56 2.81
CA ASP A 206 7.97 16.65 1.81
C ASP A 206 7.49 15.20 1.95
N ALA A 207 6.80 14.86 3.06
CA ALA A 207 6.27 13.51 3.27
C ALA A 207 5.23 13.09 2.20
N VAL A 208 4.54 14.04 1.54
CA VAL A 208 3.61 13.71 0.45
C VAL A 208 4.31 13.33 -0.86
N ASN A 209 5.62 13.51 -0.95
CA ASN A 209 6.46 13.14 -2.09
C ASN A 209 7.56 12.16 -1.65
N PRO A 210 7.20 10.95 -1.18
CA PRO A 210 8.18 9.99 -0.69
C PRO A 210 9.09 9.49 -1.82
N LYS A 211 10.25 8.91 -1.45
CA LYS A 211 11.12 8.21 -2.39
C LYS A 211 10.28 7.26 -3.25
N ARG A 212 10.40 7.40 -4.57
CA ARG A 212 9.80 6.50 -5.55
C ARG A 212 10.28 5.07 -5.33
N PHE A 213 9.35 4.12 -5.43
CA PHE A 213 9.65 2.69 -5.47
C PHE A 213 10.47 2.36 -6.71
N GLU A 214 11.56 1.62 -6.52
CA GLU A 214 12.45 1.16 -7.58
C GLU A 214 12.26 -0.34 -7.89
N PRO A 215 12.56 -0.80 -9.12
CA PRO A 215 12.31 -2.19 -9.54
C PRO A 215 12.89 -3.31 -8.67
N ASN A 216 13.94 -3.01 -7.90
CA ASN A 216 14.64 -3.95 -7.03
C ASN A 216 14.60 -3.55 -5.55
N ASP A 217 13.64 -2.70 -5.15
CA ASP A 217 13.52 -2.28 -3.75
C ASP A 217 13.17 -3.48 -2.86
N GLY A 218 14.04 -3.84 -1.91
CA GLY A 218 13.77 -4.91 -0.95
C GLY A 218 13.68 -6.29 -1.60
N GLY A 219 12.54 -6.97 -1.44
CA GLY A 219 12.33 -8.31 -2.01
C GLY A 219 11.92 -8.33 -3.48
N TYR A 220 11.78 -7.17 -4.12
CA TYR A 220 11.34 -7.06 -5.51
C TYR A 220 12.50 -7.27 -6.50
N VAL A 221 12.21 -7.80 -7.67
CA VAL A 221 13.21 -8.06 -8.71
C VAL A 221 12.66 -7.71 -10.09
N ARG A 222 13.22 -6.65 -10.70
CA ARG A 222 12.83 -6.13 -12.02
C ARG A 222 11.32 -5.86 -12.15
N THR A 223 10.69 -5.43 -11.06
CA THR A 223 9.27 -5.12 -11.02
C THR A 223 8.98 -3.77 -11.69
N ASP A 224 7.83 -3.66 -12.37
CA ASP A 224 7.35 -2.41 -12.92
C ASP A 224 7.19 -1.35 -11.83
N SER A 225 7.89 -0.25 -12.03
CA SER A 225 7.87 0.95 -11.21
C SER A 225 7.23 2.14 -11.95
N GLY A 226 6.31 1.86 -12.89
CA GLY A 226 5.60 2.87 -13.67
C GLY A 226 4.70 3.74 -12.80
N GLY A 227 4.58 5.03 -13.14
CA GLY A 227 3.94 6.01 -12.25
C GLY A 227 4.70 6.17 -10.92
N HIS A 228 4.28 7.06 -10.03
CA HIS A 228 4.95 7.21 -8.73
C HIS A 228 4.36 6.21 -7.74
N GLN A 229 5.10 5.15 -7.43
CA GLN A 229 4.67 4.12 -6.48
C GLN A 229 5.41 4.22 -5.14
N LEU A 230 4.80 3.68 -4.07
CA LEU A 230 5.43 3.44 -2.78
C LEU A 230 4.99 2.08 -2.18
N LEU A 231 5.69 1.60 -1.16
CA LEU A 231 5.20 0.51 -0.30
C LEU A 231 4.21 1.04 0.73
N ILE A 232 3.04 0.41 0.82
CA ILE A 232 1.98 0.77 1.75
C ILE A 232 2.33 0.23 3.14
N ASN A 233 2.49 1.13 4.11
CA ASN A 233 2.64 0.83 5.52
C ASN A 233 1.27 0.78 6.18
N TYR A 234 0.52 -0.31 5.92
CA TYR A 234 -0.82 -0.52 6.43
C TYR A 234 -0.89 -0.39 7.96
N ARG A 235 -1.93 0.30 8.46
CA ARG A 235 -2.20 0.36 9.91
C ARG A 235 -2.71 -0.99 10.38
N ARG A 236 -1.97 -1.64 11.27
CA ARG A 236 -2.41 -2.89 11.89
C ARG A 236 -3.45 -2.62 12.98
N ASN A 237 -4.70 -2.40 12.57
CA ASN A 237 -5.86 -2.24 13.44
C ASN A 237 -7.07 -2.89 12.74
N ALA A 238 -7.95 -3.57 13.49
CA ALA A 238 -9.15 -4.19 12.92
C ALA A 238 -10.13 -3.15 12.32
N GLN A 239 -10.12 -1.93 12.85
CA GLN A 239 -10.88 -0.79 12.34
C GLN A 239 -9.97 0.45 12.37
N PRO A 240 -9.07 0.61 11.37
CA PRO A 240 -8.08 1.69 11.35
C PRO A 240 -8.73 3.07 11.16
N PHE A 241 -9.97 3.12 10.68
CA PHE A 241 -10.74 4.32 10.41
C PHE A 241 -12.15 4.20 10.99
N PRO A 242 -12.76 5.31 11.47
CA PRO A 242 -14.19 5.41 11.72
C PRO A 242 -15.00 5.09 10.45
N ILE A 243 -15.90 4.12 10.53
CA ILE A 243 -16.76 3.68 9.42
C ILE A 243 -18.22 3.82 9.85
N VAL A 244 -19.05 4.37 8.96
CA VAL A 244 -20.52 4.40 9.07
C VAL A 244 -21.13 3.94 7.75
N SER A 245 -22.29 3.31 7.81
CA SER A 245 -23.02 2.90 6.60
C SER A 245 -23.67 4.09 5.89
N MET A 246 -23.92 3.97 4.59
CA MET A 246 -24.72 4.95 3.84
C MET A 246 -26.11 5.10 4.48
N ALA A 247 -26.75 4.01 4.90
CA ALA A 247 -28.03 4.04 5.59
C ALA A 247 -28.00 4.93 6.85
N GLU A 248 -26.99 4.80 7.71
CA GLU A 248 -26.86 5.62 8.93
C GLU A 248 -26.71 7.11 8.61
N VAL A 249 -25.99 7.46 7.53
CA VAL A 249 -25.91 8.85 7.06
C VAL A 249 -27.27 9.32 6.56
N MET A 250 -27.95 8.51 5.75
CA MET A 250 -29.23 8.85 5.13
C MET A 250 -30.38 9.01 6.13
N GLU A 251 -30.31 8.27 7.24
CA GLU A 251 -31.28 8.27 8.34
C GLU A 251 -30.89 9.21 9.49
N ASP A 252 -29.83 10.01 9.33
CA ASP A 252 -29.32 10.95 10.35
C ASP A 252 -28.98 10.28 11.70
N ARG A 253 -28.50 9.02 11.66
CA ARG A 253 -28.13 8.20 12.84
C ARG A 253 -26.65 8.33 13.26
N ILE A 254 -25.95 9.32 12.73
CA ILE A 254 -24.55 9.61 13.07
C ILE A 254 -24.43 10.90 13.88
N ALA A 255 -23.32 11.08 14.60
CA ALA A 255 -23.03 12.35 15.27
C ALA A 255 -22.96 13.52 14.26
N LYS A 256 -23.42 14.71 14.67
CA LYS A 256 -23.50 15.90 13.80
C LYS A 256 -22.13 16.43 13.35
N ASP A 257 -21.08 16.07 14.06
CA ASP A 257 -19.68 16.43 13.82
C ASP A 257 -18.84 15.22 13.36
N PHE A 258 -19.47 14.08 13.06
CA PHE A 258 -18.77 12.86 12.67
C PHE A 258 -17.82 13.07 11.49
N MET A 259 -18.20 13.90 10.52
CA MET A 259 -17.44 14.17 9.30
C MET A 259 -16.70 15.51 9.32
N ARG A 260 -16.93 16.34 10.35
CA ARG A 260 -16.38 17.70 10.43
C ARG A 260 -14.86 17.66 10.45
N ASP A 261 -14.23 18.47 9.59
CA ASP A 261 -12.78 18.61 9.47
C ASP A 261 -12.02 17.30 9.12
N ARG A 262 -12.73 16.30 8.59
CA ARG A 262 -12.16 15.01 8.16
C ARG A 262 -12.12 14.88 6.65
N ILE A 263 -11.30 13.96 6.17
CA ILE A 263 -11.47 13.37 4.84
C ILE A 263 -12.58 12.32 4.92
N VAL A 264 -13.60 12.43 4.09
CA VAL A 264 -14.69 11.46 4.00
C VAL A 264 -14.52 10.66 2.71
N PHE A 265 -14.16 9.39 2.83
CA PHE A 265 -14.18 8.46 1.71
C PHE A 265 -15.57 7.83 1.59
N VAL A 266 -16.19 7.94 0.42
CA VAL A 266 -17.45 7.30 0.08
C VAL A 266 -17.16 6.20 -0.93
N GLY A 267 -17.43 4.95 -0.58
CA GLY A 267 -17.10 3.81 -1.44
C GLY A 267 -17.84 2.54 -1.07
N VAL A 268 -17.73 1.55 -1.93
CA VAL A 268 -18.43 0.28 -1.78
C VAL A 268 -17.66 -0.64 -0.86
N THR A 269 -18.37 -1.31 0.04
CA THR A 269 -17.83 -2.39 0.89
C THR A 269 -18.65 -3.68 0.78
N ALA A 270 -19.74 -3.64 0.01
CA ALA A 270 -20.56 -4.80 -0.33
C ALA A 270 -19.74 -5.83 -1.13
N ILE A 271 -19.75 -7.08 -0.67
CA ILE A 271 -18.99 -8.18 -1.28
C ILE A 271 -19.56 -8.52 -2.66
N SER A 272 -20.87 -8.34 -2.88
CA SER A 272 -21.52 -8.63 -4.16
C SER A 272 -21.03 -7.75 -5.32
N ILE A 273 -20.50 -6.56 -5.03
CA ILE A 273 -19.99 -5.62 -6.04
C ILE A 273 -18.54 -5.92 -6.44
N LYS A 274 -17.83 -6.73 -5.64
CA LYS A 274 -16.45 -7.21 -5.90
C LYS A 274 -15.38 -6.10 -6.03
N ASP A 275 -15.53 -5.02 -5.27
CA ASP A 275 -14.49 -4.00 -5.10
C ASP A 275 -13.60 -4.29 -3.87
N THR A 276 -13.12 -5.53 -3.78
CA THR A 276 -12.34 -6.03 -2.65
C THR A 276 -11.06 -6.68 -3.13
N PHE A 277 -9.96 -6.41 -2.42
CA PHE A 277 -8.61 -6.83 -2.80
C PHE A 277 -7.89 -7.49 -1.63
N ILE A 278 -6.86 -8.27 -1.95
CA ILE A 278 -6.05 -8.94 -0.92
C ILE A 278 -4.94 -7.99 -0.48
N THR A 279 -4.81 -7.77 0.82
CA THR A 279 -3.72 -6.98 1.41
C THR A 279 -2.79 -7.88 2.26
N PRO A 280 -1.59 -7.40 2.62
CA PRO A 280 -0.70 -8.12 3.53
C PRO A 280 -1.28 -8.43 4.92
N LEU A 281 -2.28 -7.65 5.37
CA LEU A 281 -2.91 -7.85 6.69
C LEU A 281 -4.02 -8.91 6.65
N ASP A 282 -4.52 -9.24 5.47
CA ASP A 282 -5.68 -10.12 5.30
C ASP A 282 -5.35 -11.58 5.66
N VAL A 283 -6.21 -12.16 6.49
CA VAL A 283 -6.20 -13.59 6.84
C VAL A 283 -7.61 -14.14 6.61
N GLY A 284 -7.94 -14.41 5.34
CA GLY A 284 -9.22 -15.01 4.94
C GLY A 284 -10.35 -14.04 4.58
N SER A 285 -10.18 -12.73 4.78
CA SER A 285 -11.07 -11.66 4.28
C SER A 285 -10.35 -10.81 3.24
N GLN A 286 -11.07 -10.11 2.37
CA GLN A 286 -10.50 -9.11 1.46
C GLN A 286 -10.83 -7.71 1.95
N THR A 287 -9.97 -6.74 1.63
CA THR A 287 -10.13 -5.34 2.01
C THR A 287 -10.79 -4.55 0.86
N PRO A 288 -11.87 -3.78 1.12
CA PRO A 288 -12.46 -2.89 0.12
C PRO A 288 -11.47 -1.86 -0.44
N GLY A 289 -11.56 -1.56 -1.73
CA GLY A 289 -10.66 -0.62 -2.43
C GLY A 289 -10.58 0.75 -1.75
N VAL A 290 -11.74 1.29 -1.35
CA VAL A 290 -11.85 2.55 -0.62
C VAL A 290 -11.03 2.58 0.68
N ILE A 291 -10.89 1.45 1.37
CA ILE A 291 -10.07 1.35 2.60
C ILE A 291 -8.58 1.39 2.26
N ILE A 292 -8.16 0.83 1.13
CA ILE A 292 -6.76 0.89 0.67
C ILE A 292 -6.38 2.34 0.34
N HIS A 293 -7.24 3.07 -0.38
CA HIS A 293 -7.02 4.50 -0.64
C HIS A 293 -6.98 5.33 0.65
N ALA A 294 -7.82 5.01 1.63
CA ALA A 294 -7.76 5.61 2.96
C ALA A 294 -6.44 5.33 3.69
N HIS A 295 -5.87 4.12 3.58
CA HIS A 295 -4.54 3.81 4.11
C HIS A 295 -3.43 4.63 3.47
N ILE A 296 -3.46 4.81 2.14
CA ILE A 296 -2.48 5.63 1.43
C ILE A 296 -2.57 7.09 1.91
N ALA A 297 -3.78 7.66 1.97
CA ALA A 297 -3.99 9.02 2.47
C ALA A 297 -3.52 9.16 3.92
N SER A 298 -3.91 8.23 4.80
CA SER A 298 -3.49 8.21 6.20
C SER A 298 -1.98 8.16 6.36
N GLN A 299 -1.29 7.32 5.58
CA GLN A 299 0.16 7.21 5.63
C GLN A 299 0.83 8.54 5.27
N LEU A 300 0.37 9.20 4.20
CA LEU A 300 0.92 10.47 3.73
C LEU A 300 0.70 11.60 4.74
N ILE A 301 -0.53 11.74 5.25
CA ILE A 301 -0.88 12.74 6.25
C ILE A 301 -0.12 12.50 7.55
N SER A 302 -0.04 11.26 8.01
CA SER A 302 0.70 10.94 9.24
C SER A 302 2.21 11.15 9.07
N GLY A 303 2.74 10.92 7.87
CA GLY A 303 4.13 11.26 7.56
C GLY A 303 4.38 12.76 7.65
N ALA A 304 3.44 13.57 7.16
CA ALA A 304 3.54 15.01 7.12
C ALA A 304 3.26 15.71 8.46
N MET A 305 2.33 15.16 9.24
CA MET A 305 1.86 15.74 10.51
C MET A 305 2.55 15.14 11.73
N ASP A 306 2.73 13.81 11.75
CA ASP A 306 3.08 13.05 12.95
C ASP A 306 4.49 12.41 12.86
N GLY A 307 5.18 12.59 11.72
CA GLY A 307 6.48 11.95 11.46
C GLY A 307 6.41 10.42 11.31
N ARG A 308 5.23 9.87 10.97
CA ARG A 308 5.07 8.42 10.72
C ARG A 308 6.04 7.96 9.63
N THR A 309 6.82 6.92 9.93
CA THR A 309 7.84 6.42 9.02
C THR A 309 7.23 5.58 7.88
N TYR A 310 7.78 5.77 6.69
CA TYR A 310 7.52 4.95 5.51
C TYR A 310 8.36 3.67 5.59
N ILE A 311 7.92 2.62 4.90
CA ILE A 311 8.75 1.43 4.72
C ILE A 311 9.97 1.85 3.89
N LYS A 312 11.16 1.60 4.42
CA LYS A 312 12.43 1.89 3.76
C LYS A 312 13.10 0.60 3.35
N THR A 313 13.68 0.61 2.17
CA THR A 313 14.54 -0.45 1.64
C THR A 313 15.99 -0.02 1.76
N TRP A 314 16.89 -0.99 1.86
CA TRP A 314 18.32 -0.72 1.80
C TRP A 314 18.76 -0.62 0.34
N PRO A 315 19.76 0.22 0.03
CA PRO A 315 20.40 0.16 -1.27
C PRO A 315 21.02 -1.23 -1.49
N GLU A 316 20.95 -1.75 -2.72
CA GLU A 316 21.38 -3.11 -3.06
C GLU A 316 22.79 -3.48 -2.55
N PRO A 317 23.82 -2.60 -2.60
CA PRO A 317 25.15 -2.94 -2.08
C PRO A 317 25.17 -3.27 -0.58
N TRP A 318 24.33 -2.61 0.21
CA TRP A 318 24.22 -2.88 1.64
C TRP A 318 23.55 -4.22 1.91
N GLU A 319 22.56 -4.58 1.10
CA GLU A 319 21.92 -5.88 1.17
C GLU A 319 22.86 -7.00 0.74
N TRP A 320 23.68 -6.79 -0.30
CA TRP A 320 24.71 -7.77 -0.70
C TRP A 320 25.77 -7.94 0.39
N LEU A 321 26.23 -6.84 0.98
CA LEU A 321 27.15 -6.88 2.12
C LEU A 321 26.53 -7.62 3.31
N TRP A 322 25.23 -7.43 3.57
CA TRP A 322 24.49 -8.13 4.61
C TRP A 322 24.44 -9.63 4.34
N ILE A 323 24.10 -10.05 3.12
CA ILE A 323 24.08 -11.46 2.71
C ILE A 323 25.46 -12.09 2.91
N VAL A 324 26.52 -11.44 2.42
CA VAL A 324 27.90 -11.92 2.59
C VAL A 324 28.25 -12.02 4.08
N THR A 325 27.94 -11.00 4.87
CA THR A 325 28.23 -11.00 6.30
C THR A 325 27.57 -12.18 7.01
N TRP A 326 26.28 -12.45 6.73
CA TRP A 326 25.56 -13.57 7.33
C TRP A 326 26.04 -14.94 6.87
N THR A 327 26.48 -15.09 5.61
CA THR A 327 27.06 -16.37 5.17
C THR A 327 28.39 -16.66 5.88
N PHE A 328 29.22 -15.63 6.11
CA PHE A 328 30.44 -15.77 6.89
C PHE A 328 30.16 -16.06 8.37
N LEU A 329 29.22 -15.33 8.98
CA LEU A 329 28.81 -15.57 10.37
C LEU A 329 28.21 -16.98 10.57
N GLY A 330 27.43 -17.48 9.61
CA GLY A 330 26.88 -18.84 9.65
C GLY A 330 27.91 -19.94 9.44
N ALA A 331 28.93 -19.71 8.60
CA ALA A 331 29.97 -20.70 8.31
C ALA A 331 30.98 -20.89 9.46
N ILE A 332 31.22 -19.85 10.27
CA ILE A 332 32.20 -19.88 11.37
C ILE A 332 31.82 -20.95 12.44
N PRO A 333 30.62 -20.97 13.03
CA PRO A 333 30.22 -21.98 14.01
C PRO A 333 30.27 -23.41 13.46
N ILE A 334 29.83 -23.62 12.21
CA ILE A 334 29.86 -24.92 11.54
C ILE A 334 31.31 -25.42 11.43
N TRP A 335 32.24 -24.54 11.08
CA TRP A 335 33.65 -24.88 10.98
C TRP A 335 34.28 -25.18 12.35
N VAL A 336 33.97 -24.38 13.38
CA VAL A 336 34.44 -24.60 14.76
C VAL A 336 33.94 -25.95 15.28
N TRP A 337 32.65 -26.25 15.12
CA TRP A 337 32.07 -27.54 15.53
C TRP A 337 32.73 -28.73 14.82
N ARG A 338 32.98 -28.61 13.51
CA ARG A 338 33.61 -29.68 12.71
C ARG A 338 35.07 -29.95 13.08
N HIS A 339 35.84 -28.93 13.47
CA HIS A 339 37.26 -29.11 13.81
C HIS A 339 37.49 -29.31 15.32
N GLY A 340 36.64 -28.76 16.19
CA GLY A 340 36.67 -29.04 17.63
C GLY A 340 36.30 -30.48 17.96
N SER A 341 35.45 -31.12 17.14
CA SER A 341 35.14 -32.55 17.25
C SER A 341 36.26 -33.46 16.71
N SER A 342 37.07 -32.97 15.76
CA SER A 342 38.19 -33.74 15.20
C SER A 342 39.40 -33.83 16.14
N THR A 343 39.58 -32.86 17.05
CA THR A 343 40.65 -32.90 18.05
C THR A 343 40.34 -33.90 19.18
N ASN A 344 39.06 -34.06 19.56
CA ASN A 344 38.66 -35.05 20.58
C ASN A 344 38.74 -36.50 20.07
N LYS A 345 38.52 -36.76 18.78
CA LYS A 345 38.69 -38.12 18.21
C LYS A 345 40.13 -38.61 18.17
N LYS A 346 41.13 -37.73 18.18
CA LYS A 346 42.55 -38.13 18.18
C LYS A 346 43.11 -38.48 19.56
N GLN A 347 42.43 -38.10 20.66
CA GLN A 347 42.85 -38.49 22.01
C GLN A 347 42.30 -39.86 22.45
N GLY A 348 41.23 -40.35 21.82
CA GLY A 348 40.62 -41.66 22.13
C GLY A 348 41.28 -42.88 21.47
N ILE A 349 42.31 -42.70 20.64
CA ILE A 349 43.00 -43.80 19.91
C ILE A 349 44.39 -44.09 20.51
N LEU A 350 44.80 -43.38 21.57
CA LEU A 350 46.05 -43.64 22.31
C LEU A 350 45.85 -44.50 23.57
N PHE A 351 44.62 -44.98 23.81
CA PHE A 351 44.29 -45.93 24.88
C PHE A 351 43.39 -47.04 24.31
N SER A 352 43.97 -47.94 23.52
CA SER A 352 43.36 -49.25 23.19
C SER A 352 44.44 -50.27 22.93
#